data_AF-A0A6I6UW94-F1
#
_entry.id   AF-A0A6I6UW94-F1
#
_cell.length_a   1.000
_cell.length_b   1.000
_cell.length_c   1.000
_cell.angle_alpha   90.00
_cell.angle_beta   90.00
_cell.angle_gamma   90.00
#
_symmetry.space_group_name_H-M   'P 1'
#
loop_
_entity.id
_entity.type
_entity.pdbx_description
1 polymer ?
#
loop_
_entity_poly.entity_id
_entity_poly.type
_entity_poly.pdbx_seq_one_letter_code
_entity_poly.pdbx_strand_id
1 'polypeptide(L)'
;MRGKILFLLTSIFSVMMMLGSPILAGTDINELVPNDYQENKFKKNSDLIHDRSSTNQKIKIPDEQKSLTFKGRPSNGLNELKDKIFYSEEKDTNTIKAKAVNLKLFSQSESARLGGLEEDSQSSSSLSLLIAVFVGICVLLLIAVIIIWNRTAQRKQGL
;
A
#
# COMPACT_ATOMS: atom_id res chain seq x y z
N MET A 1 41.40 22.90 21.39
CA MET A 1 41.05 22.11 20.18
C MET A 1 39.53 21.94 20.00
N ARG A 2 38.75 21.71 21.08
CA ARG A 2 37.29 21.51 21.03
C ARG A 2 36.47 22.64 20.37
N GLY A 3 36.78 23.91 20.69
CA GLY A 3 36.06 25.05 20.09
C GLY A 3 36.31 25.24 18.59
N LYS A 4 37.50 24.89 18.11
CA LYS A 4 37.85 24.94 16.68
C LYS A 4 37.10 23.86 15.88
N ILE A 5 36.92 22.68 16.49
CA ILE A 5 36.17 21.57 15.89
C ILE A 5 34.68 21.88 15.85
N LEU A 6 34.12 22.44 16.92
CA LEU A 6 32.71 22.85 16.97
C LEU A 6 32.41 23.92 15.90
N PHE A 7 33.29 24.92 15.76
CA PHE A 7 33.15 25.96 14.74
C PHE A 7 33.22 25.41 13.30
N LEU A 8 34.11 24.45 13.05
CA LEU A 8 34.22 23.77 11.76
C LEU A 8 32.95 22.98 11.41
N LEU A 9 32.38 22.28 12.39
CA LEU A 9 31.17 21.47 12.21
C LEU A 9 29.94 22.35 11.94
N THR A 10 29.81 23.48 12.63
CA THR A 10 28.74 24.46 12.37
C THR A 10 28.90 25.14 11.01
N SER A 11 30.14 25.41 10.59
CA SER A 11 30.41 26.01 9.28
C SER A 11 30.07 25.06 8.14
N ILE A 12 30.43 23.78 8.25
CA ILE A 12 30.09 22.74 7.27
C ILE A 12 28.56 22.56 7.16
N PHE A 13 27.85 22.55 8.28
CA PHE A 13 26.40 22.42 8.28
C PHE A 13 25.70 23.62 7.61
N SER A 14 26.21 24.84 7.85
CA SER A 14 25.69 26.05 7.21
C SER A 14 25.92 26.06 5.69
N VAL A 15 27.05 25.54 5.21
CA VAL A 15 27.32 25.43 3.76
C VAL A 15 26.43 24.38 3.12
N MET A 16 26.18 23.25 3.78
CA MET A 16 25.24 22.22 3.32
C MET A 16 23.81 22.76 3.14
N MET A 17 23.36 23.64 4.04
CA MET A 17 22.03 24.25 3.93
C MET A 17 21.91 25.25 2.76
N MET A 18 23.01 25.88 2.34
CA MET A 18 23.02 26.82 1.22
C MET A 18 23.11 26.14 -0.16
N LEU A 19 23.55 24.88 -0.21
CA LEU A 19 23.71 24.11 -1.46
C LEU A 19 22.45 23.31 -1.85
N GLY A 20 21.41 23.31 -1.01
CA GLY A 20 20.14 22.67 -1.32
C GLY A 20 19.28 23.55 -2.23
N SER A 21 19.32 23.31 -3.55
CA SER A 21 18.31 23.87 -4.45
C SER A 21 16.97 23.18 -4.23
N PRO A 22 15.84 23.91 -4.06
CA PRO A 22 14.52 23.29 -3.99
C PRO A 22 14.22 22.61 -5.32
N ILE A 23 14.10 21.29 -5.32
CA ILE A 23 13.56 20.54 -6.46
C ILE A 23 12.04 20.73 -6.39
N LEU A 24 11.53 21.70 -7.14
CA LEU A 24 10.08 21.81 -7.36
C LEU A 24 9.66 20.62 -8.22
N ALA A 25 8.69 19.84 -7.72
CA ALA A 25 7.98 18.89 -8.56
C ALA A 25 7.25 19.69 -9.65
N GLY A 26 7.79 19.66 -10.86
CA GLY A 26 7.15 20.29 -12.00
C GLY A 26 5.95 19.47 -12.41
N THR A 27 4.76 19.92 -12.03
CA THR A 27 3.54 19.90 -12.85
C THR A 27 2.48 20.71 -12.11
N ASP A 28 2.13 21.89 -12.63
CA ASP A 28 0.87 22.55 -12.26
C ASP A 28 -0.27 21.61 -12.65
N ILE A 29 -1.21 21.36 -11.73
CA ILE A 29 -2.38 20.52 -11.98
C ILE A 29 -3.21 21.02 -13.17
N ASN A 30 -3.12 22.31 -13.48
CA ASN A 30 -3.82 22.94 -14.60
C ASN A 30 -3.13 22.68 -15.96
N GLU A 31 -1.89 22.16 -15.96
CA GLU A 31 -1.13 21.81 -17.16
C GLU A 31 -1.19 20.30 -17.49
N LEU A 32 -1.85 19.50 -16.64
CA LEU A 32 -2.02 18.07 -16.86
C LEU A 32 -3.03 17.82 -17.98
N VAL A 33 -2.56 17.30 -19.10
CA VAL A 33 -3.44 16.76 -20.15
C VAL A 33 -3.79 15.31 -19.79
N PRO A 34 -5.09 14.92 -19.83
CA PRO A 34 -5.49 13.53 -19.61
C PRO A 34 -4.70 12.57 -20.52
N ASN A 35 -4.27 11.44 -19.95
CA ASN A 35 -3.58 10.42 -20.72
C ASN A 35 -4.58 9.70 -21.63
N ASP A 36 -4.66 10.11 -22.90
CA ASP A 36 -5.48 9.43 -23.90
C ASP A 36 -4.86 8.08 -24.27
N TYR A 37 -5.61 7.01 -24.01
CA TYR A 37 -5.22 5.66 -24.43
C TYR A 37 -5.21 5.59 -25.96
N GLN A 38 -4.04 5.36 -26.54
CA GLN A 38 -3.93 5.05 -27.96
C GLN A 38 -4.31 3.59 -28.20
N GLU A 39 -5.34 3.38 -29.02
CA GLU A 39 -5.76 2.05 -29.45
C GLU A 39 -4.66 1.45 -30.35
N ASN A 40 -3.80 0.62 -29.74
CA ASN A 40 -2.79 -0.11 -30.48
C ASN A 40 -3.47 -1.13 -31.39
N LYS A 41 -3.09 -1.15 -32.68
CA LYS A 41 -3.56 -2.15 -33.65
C LYS A 41 -3.09 -3.54 -33.22
N PHE A 42 -3.92 -4.26 -32.47
CA PHE A 42 -3.63 -5.61 -32.02
C PHE A 42 -3.64 -6.57 -33.22
N LYS A 43 -2.48 -7.11 -33.58
CA LYS A 43 -2.39 -8.19 -34.57
C LYS A 43 -2.84 -9.49 -33.91
N LYS A 44 -4.11 -9.86 -34.11
CA LYS A 44 -4.68 -11.13 -33.66
C LYS A 44 -4.00 -12.31 -34.39
N ASN A 45 -2.89 -12.81 -33.83
CA ASN A 45 -2.23 -14.02 -34.33
C ASN A 45 -2.97 -15.26 -33.81
N SER A 46 -4.10 -15.60 -34.44
CA SER A 46 -4.83 -16.85 -34.17
C SER A 46 -4.27 -18.06 -34.94
N ASP A 47 -3.20 -17.88 -35.69
CA ASP A 47 -2.62 -18.91 -36.57
C ASP A 47 -2.11 -20.14 -35.80
N LEU A 48 -1.75 -19.98 -34.52
CA LEU A 48 -1.30 -21.06 -33.62
C LEU A 48 -2.43 -21.73 -32.83
N ILE A 49 -3.66 -21.19 -32.87
CA ILE A 49 -4.81 -21.76 -32.16
C ILE A 49 -5.36 -23.00 -32.88
N HIS A 50 -4.95 -23.23 -34.13
CA HIS A 50 -5.33 -24.41 -34.90
C HIS A 50 -4.22 -25.44 -34.83
N ASP A 51 -4.36 -26.40 -33.92
CA ASP A 51 -3.59 -27.63 -34.01
C ASP A 51 -4.05 -28.39 -35.28
N ARG A 52 -3.15 -28.47 -36.27
CA ARG A 52 -3.41 -29.15 -37.55
C ARG A 52 -3.70 -30.63 -37.35
N SER A 53 -3.29 -31.22 -36.22
CA SER A 53 -3.55 -32.62 -35.89
C SER A 53 -5.02 -32.88 -35.54
N SER A 54 -5.68 -31.93 -34.86
CA SER A 54 -7.07 -32.03 -34.41
C SER A 54 -8.09 -31.57 -35.47
N THR A 55 -7.64 -30.93 -36.56
CA THR A 55 -8.51 -30.60 -37.70
C THR A 55 -8.95 -31.84 -38.49
N ASN A 56 -8.11 -32.89 -38.54
CA ASN A 56 -8.39 -34.12 -39.29
C ASN A 56 -9.11 -35.21 -38.47
N GLN A 57 -9.27 -35.03 -37.15
CA GLN A 57 -9.97 -35.97 -36.27
C GLN A 57 -11.22 -35.35 -35.64
N LYS A 58 -12.06 -34.70 -36.46
CA LYS A 58 -13.44 -34.42 -36.03
C LYS A 58 -14.20 -35.74 -35.96
N ILE A 59 -14.15 -36.40 -34.80
CA ILE A 59 -15.01 -37.55 -34.49
C ILE A 59 -16.45 -37.08 -34.70
N LYS A 60 -17.16 -37.72 -35.64
CA LYS A 60 -18.57 -37.40 -35.89
C LYS A 60 -19.33 -37.66 -34.61
N ILE A 61 -19.98 -36.63 -34.08
CA ILE A 61 -20.88 -36.74 -32.94
C ILE A 61 -21.93 -37.81 -33.27
N PRO A 62 -22.07 -38.89 -32.46
CA PRO A 62 -23.11 -39.89 -32.63
C PRO A 62 -24.50 -39.25 -32.70
N ASP A 63 -25.40 -39.79 -33.52
CA ASP A 63 -26.72 -39.18 -33.74
C ASP A 63 -27.56 -39.09 -32.46
N GLU A 64 -27.36 -40.02 -31.52
CA GLU A 64 -27.92 -40.00 -30.16
C GLU A 64 -27.56 -38.71 -29.42
N GLN A 65 -26.31 -38.26 -29.52
CA GLN A 65 -25.83 -37.05 -28.86
C GLN A 65 -26.28 -35.76 -29.57
N LYS A 66 -26.58 -35.82 -30.88
CA LYS A 66 -27.14 -34.67 -31.61
C LYS A 66 -28.57 -34.34 -31.20
N SER A 67 -29.30 -35.32 -30.65
CA SER A 67 -30.66 -35.12 -30.14
C SER A 67 -30.71 -34.47 -28.74
N LEU A 68 -29.57 -34.38 -28.05
CA LEU A 68 -29.48 -33.68 -26.77
C LEU A 68 -29.73 -32.19 -26.99
N THR A 69 -30.81 -31.69 -26.41
CA THR A 69 -31.10 -30.26 -26.38
C THR A 69 -30.81 -29.71 -24.99
N PHE A 70 -30.12 -28.57 -24.91
CA PHE A 70 -29.85 -27.87 -23.64
C PHE A 70 -31.06 -27.08 -23.12
N LYS A 71 -32.26 -27.40 -23.61
CA LYS A 71 -33.51 -26.84 -23.07
C LYS A 71 -33.84 -27.62 -21.79
N GLY A 72 -33.10 -27.32 -20.72
CA GLY A 72 -33.45 -27.79 -19.39
C GLY A 72 -34.90 -27.39 -19.06
N ARG A 73 -35.60 -28.24 -18.29
CA ARG A 73 -36.92 -27.87 -17.74
C ARG A 73 -36.73 -26.55 -16.97
N PRO A 74 -37.59 -25.53 -17.18
CA PRO A 74 -37.50 -24.30 -16.39
C PRO A 74 -37.58 -24.71 -14.92
N SER A 75 -36.44 -24.60 -14.23
CA SER A 75 -36.31 -24.94 -12.83
C SER A 75 -36.81 -23.75 -12.04
N ASN A 76 -38.00 -23.88 -11.47
CA ASN A 76 -38.56 -22.87 -10.56
C ASN A 76 -37.62 -22.62 -9.37
N GLY A 77 -36.74 -23.58 -9.04
CA GLY A 77 -35.77 -23.47 -7.96
C GLY A 77 -34.67 -22.42 -8.20
N LEU A 78 -34.37 -22.05 -9.46
CA LEU A 78 -33.41 -20.96 -9.70
C LEU A 78 -34.01 -19.60 -9.31
N ASN A 79 -35.30 -19.40 -9.59
CA ASN A 79 -36.01 -18.17 -9.20
C ASN A 79 -36.16 -18.12 -7.68
N GLU A 80 -36.56 -19.23 -7.05
CA GLU A 80 -36.68 -19.32 -5.58
C GLU A 80 -35.33 -19.13 -4.87
N LEU A 81 -34.24 -19.68 -5.43
CA LEU A 81 -32.87 -19.46 -4.93
C LEU A 81 -32.42 -18.01 -5.14
N LYS A 82 -32.75 -17.41 -6.29
CA LYS A 82 -32.44 -16.01 -6.57
C LYS A 82 -33.18 -15.09 -5.60
N ASP A 83 -34.44 -15.39 -5.32
CA ASP A 83 -35.25 -14.67 -4.34
C ASP A 83 -34.68 -14.81 -2.93
N LYS A 84 -34.24 -16.01 -2.55
CA LYS A 84 -33.64 -16.24 -1.24
C LYS A 84 -32.25 -15.61 -1.07
N ILE A 85 -31.42 -15.56 -2.11
CA ILE A 85 -30.04 -15.04 -2.01
C ILE A 85 -30.00 -13.53 -2.21
N PHE A 86 -30.81 -12.98 -3.12
CA PHE A 86 -30.69 -11.59 -3.56
C PHE A 86 -31.86 -10.71 -3.17
N TYR A 87 -33.03 -11.28 -2.89
CA TYR A 87 -34.23 -10.56 -2.48
C TYR A 87 -34.71 -10.93 -1.07
N SER A 88 -33.95 -11.74 -0.33
CA SER A 88 -34.28 -12.01 1.07
C SER A 88 -34.15 -10.70 1.85
N GLU A 89 -35.22 -10.40 2.58
CA GLU A 89 -35.37 -9.24 3.46
C GLU A 89 -34.48 -9.40 4.72
N GLU A 90 -33.25 -9.91 4.57
CA GLU A 90 -32.27 -9.88 5.65
C GLU A 90 -31.77 -8.44 5.80
N LYS A 91 -32.52 -7.71 6.63
CA LYS A 91 -32.23 -6.43 7.29
C LYS A 91 -31.13 -5.64 6.60
N ASP A 92 -31.52 -4.53 5.98
CA ASP A 92 -30.69 -3.50 5.34
C ASP A 92 -29.30 -3.27 5.97
N THR A 93 -29.12 -3.52 7.27
CA THR A 93 -27.89 -3.60 8.07
C THR A 93 -26.65 -4.30 7.48
N ASN A 94 -26.78 -5.23 6.53
CA ASN A 94 -25.62 -5.89 5.90
C ASN A 94 -25.18 -5.29 4.56
N THR A 95 -25.95 -4.34 4.02
CA THR A 95 -25.53 -3.61 2.83
C THR A 95 -24.42 -2.62 3.15
N ILE A 96 -23.50 -2.39 2.20
CA ILE A 96 -22.42 -1.40 2.33
C ILE A 96 -23.01 -0.02 2.69
N LYS A 97 -24.16 0.33 2.10
CA LYS A 97 -24.89 1.56 2.40
C LYS A 97 -25.29 1.65 3.87
N ALA A 98 -25.94 0.64 4.45
CA ALA A 98 -26.37 0.70 5.84
C ALA A 98 -25.20 0.66 6.83
N LYS A 99 -24.15 -0.12 6.53
CA LYS A 99 -22.93 -0.11 7.35
C LYS A 99 -22.24 1.26 7.31
N ALA A 100 -22.16 1.89 6.14
CA ALA A 100 -21.57 3.22 5.99
C ALA A 100 -22.39 4.31 6.69
N VAL A 101 -23.73 4.21 6.65
CA VAL A 101 -24.62 5.12 7.40
C VAL A 101 -24.49 4.88 8.91
N ASN A 102 -24.48 3.63 9.37
CA ASN A 102 -24.32 3.28 10.78
C ASN A 102 -22.97 3.76 11.35
N LEU A 103 -21.90 3.62 10.56
CA LEU A 103 -20.56 4.08 10.89
C LEU A 103 -20.32 5.56 10.55
N LYS A 104 -21.33 6.29 10.06
CA LYS A 104 -21.26 7.71 9.73
C LYS A 104 -20.12 8.09 8.77
N LEU A 105 -19.70 7.17 7.91
CA LEU A 105 -18.52 7.34 7.03
C LEU A 105 -18.69 8.47 5.99
N PHE A 106 -19.94 8.85 5.69
CA PHE A 106 -20.26 9.84 4.65
C PHE A 106 -21.29 10.88 5.13
N SER A 107 -21.54 11.00 6.43
CA SER A 107 -22.51 11.97 6.97
C SER A 107 -21.95 13.40 7.07
N GLN A 108 -20.65 13.57 6.83
CA GLN A 108 -20.00 14.88 6.82
C GLN A 108 -19.87 15.36 5.37
N SER A 109 -20.53 16.48 5.04
CA SER A 109 -20.45 17.13 3.72
C SER A 109 -19.16 17.94 3.54
N GLU A 110 -18.14 17.67 4.35
CA GLU A 110 -16.86 18.31 4.20
C GLU A 110 -16.15 17.60 3.06
N SER A 111 -15.98 18.35 1.96
CA SER A 111 -15.16 17.97 0.82
C SER A 111 -13.93 17.23 1.32
N ALA A 112 -13.89 15.91 1.12
CA ALA A 112 -12.78 15.09 1.54
C ALA A 112 -11.51 15.63 0.89
N ARG A 113 -10.79 16.47 1.64
CA ARG A 113 -9.42 16.84 1.33
C ARG A 113 -8.63 15.56 1.51
N LEU A 114 -8.44 14.85 0.41
CA LEU A 114 -7.64 13.63 0.29
C LEU A 114 -6.13 13.91 0.48
N GLY A 115 -5.78 14.82 1.38
CA GLY A 115 -4.43 15.28 1.69
C GLY A 115 -4.25 15.66 3.16
N GLY A 116 -5.14 15.20 4.04
CA GLY A 116 -5.09 15.47 5.49
C GLY A 116 -4.99 14.22 6.34
N LEU A 117 -4.42 13.13 5.82
CA LEU A 117 -4.04 11.95 6.62
C LEU A 117 -2.60 12.08 7.12
N GLU A 118 -2.19 13.33 7.40
CA GLU A 118 -0.97 13.60 8.15
C GLU A 118 -1.31 13.50 9.64
N GLU A 119 -0.75 12.47 10.27
CA GLU A 119 -0.63 12.23 11.70
C GLU A 119 -1.73 12.83 12.59
N ASP A 120 -2.77 12.03 12.86
CA ASP A 120 -3.44 12.11 14.15
C ASP A 120 -2.37 11.88 15.23
N SER A 121 -1.93 12.97 15.83
CA SER A 121 -0.86 13.07 16.82
C SER A 121 -1.28 12.50 18.19
N GLN A 122 -2.00 11.38 18.19
CA GLN A 122 -2.58 10.77 19.38
C GLN A 122 -2.31 9.27 19.44
N SER A 123 -1.06 8.87 19.13
CA SER A 123 -0.48 7.58 19.56
C SER A 123 1.05 7.53 19.56
N SER A 124 1.73 8.69 19.54
CA SER A 124 3.21 8.76 19.56
C SER A 124 3.83 8.60 20.96
N SER A 125 3.02 8.55 22.03
CA SER A 125 3.52 8.49 23.41
C SER A 125 4.35 7.24 23.72
N SER A 126 3.89 6.06 23.30
CA SER A 126 4.57 4.79 23.60
C SER A 126 5.87 4.60 22.81
N LEU A 127 5.90 5.01 21.54
CA LEU A 127 7.08 4.88 20.68
C LEU A 127 8.14 5.92 21.06
N SER A 128 7.74 7.17 21.34
CA SER A 128 8.63 8.21 21.85
C SER A 128 9.27 7.82 23.20
N LEU A 129 8.49 7.22 24.11
CA LEU A 129 9.00 6.73 25.39
C LEU A 129 10.00 5.57 25.21
N LEU A 130 9.73 4.62 24.30
CA LEU A 130 10.65 3.52 24.00
C LEU A 130 11.97 4.03 23.41
N ILE A 131 11.91 4.99 22.49
CA ILE A 131 13.10 5.65 21.93
C ILE A 131 13.90 6.35 23.04
N ALA A 132 13.24 7.11 23.91
CA ALA A 132 13.90 7.81 25.01
C ALA A 132 14.62 6.86 25.96
N VAL A 133 14.01 5.72 26.30
CA VAL A 133 14.63 4.67 27.13
C VAL A 133 15.84 4.06 26.42
N PHE A 134 15.73 3.75 25.13
CA PHE A 134 16.82 3.15 24.36
C PHE A 134 18.03 4.09 24.27
N VAL A 135 17.78 5.38 24.01
CA VAL A 135 18.82 6.43 24.01
C VAL A 135 19.47 6.53 25.39
N GLY A 136 18.69 6.51 26.47
CA GLY A 136 19.22 6.51 27.85
C GLY A 136 20.17 5.34 28.12
N ILE A 137 19.80 4.13 27.70
CA ILE A 137 20.64 2.93 27.86
C ILE A 137 21.94 3.08 27.05
N CYS A 138 21.86 3.54 25.81
CA CYS A 138 23.05 3.76 24.98
C CYS A 138 24.04 4.74 25.62
N VAL A 139 23.54 5.85 26.18
CA VAL A 139 24.39 6.85 26.87
C VAL A 139 25.05 6.24 28.12
N LEU A 140 24.31 5.48 28.92
CA LEU A 140 24.85 4.80 30.11
C LEU A 140 25.95 3.80 29.75
N LEU A 141 25.77 3.03 28.67
CA LEU A 141 26.79 2.10 28.18
C LEU A 141 28.07 2.82 27.73
N LEU A 142 27.94 3.95 27.02
CA LEU A 142 29.10 4.75 26.63
C LEU A 142 29.86 5.30 27.84
N ILE A 143 29.16 5.77 28.86
CA ILE A 143 29.77 6.23 30.11
C ILE A 143 30.50 5.08 30.80
N ALA A 144 29.89 3.89 30.88
CA ALA A 144 30.52 2.71 31.47
C ALA A 144 31.81 2.31 30.74
N VAL A 145 31.80 2.32 29.40
CA VAL A 145 33.00 2.05 28.58
C VAL A 145 34.10 3.07 28.87
N ILE A 146 33.77 4.36 28.96
CA ILE A 146 34.74 5.42 29.27
C ILE A 146 35.33 5.23 30.67
N ILE A 147 34.52 4.87 31.67
CA ILE A 147 34.99 4.63 33.03
C ILE A 147 35.90 3.41 33.09
N ILE A 148 35.53 2.31 32.44
CA ILE A 148 36.33 1.08 32.38
C ILE A 148 37.65 1.34 31.66
N TRP A 149 37.61 2.06 30.54
CA TRP A 149 38.81 2.45 29.80
C TRP A 149 39.72 3.34 30.65
N ASN A 150 39.15 4.33 31.34
CA ASN A 150 39.93 5.21 32.20
C ASN A 150 40.55 4.43 33.36
N ARG A 151 39.81 3.53 34.02
CA ARG A 151 40.34 2.69 35.12
C ARG A 151 41.43 1.73 34.64
N THR A 152 41.26 1.12 33.47
CA THR A 152 42.27 0.22 32.89
C THR A 152 43.52 0.98 32.42
N ALA A 153 43.37 2.19 31.90
CA ALA A 153 44.50 3.07 31.54
C ALA A 153 45.30 3.49 32.79
N GLN A 154 44.64 3.86 33.88
CA GLN A 154 45.29 4.21 35.15
C GLN A 154 46.04 3.01 35.76
N ARG A 155 45.48 1.80 35.67
CA ARG A 155 46.13 0.56 36.15
C ARG A 155 47.40 0.20 35.36
N LYS A 156 47.54 0.68 34.11
CA LYS A 156 48.70 0.48 33.25
C LYS A 156 49.84 1.49 33.48
N GLN A 157 49.57 2.61 34.15
CA GLN A 157 50.56 3.66 34.46
C GLN A 157 51.11 3.57 35.89
N GLY A 158 50.59 2.64 36.71
CA GLY A 158 51.03 2.41 38.10
C GLY A 158 51.88 1.15 38.28
N LEU A 159 52.57 0.67 37.24
CA LEU A 159 53.49 -0.47 37.27
C LEU A 159 54.84 -0.06 36.69
#